data_AF-A0A847YVH6-F1
#
_entry.id   AF-A0A847YVH6-F1
#
_cell.length_a   1.000
_cell.length_b   1.000
_cell.length_c   1.000
_cell.angle_alpha   90.00
_cell.angle_beta   90.00
_cell.angle_gamma   90.00
#
_symmetry.space_group_name_H-M   'P 1'
#
loop_
_entity.id
_entity.type
_entity.pdbx_description
1 polymer ?
#
loop_
_entity_poly.entity_id
_entity_poly.type
_entity_poly.pdbx_seq_one_letter_code
_entity_poly.pdbx_strand_id
1 'polypeptide(L)'
;MPLPTSRQIDWSEWSKNYKIDTPTFQLTPIEKPDMSPFLIHMTGENAIKSVLQGKGSTTEISEGFGYLQANIPEYNSGGTFDAKVVCFSESPTFALDFFRYRNFERWKANQSFGIGFDKSVMVAIGARPVIYVQDDVLKNVHYLVHRIKDDDLVISPEIDVNSKVVNTLVTIYPLLYPLLENHPSQGFMWEREWRYTNPGGLVFSHKDIRIICCPPDEEQGIRDILGNETNQIAFVHTWQEYDDVTDYLRRQEYEWGEKRAKYEESKQESRADETKQHLANLIQQYTLAYNSLDSFGMFISTISQEMDKVAMQKEILSKEINELTTQLQ
;
A
#
# COMPACT_ATOMS: atom_id res chain seq x y z
N MET A 1 -18.38 15.71 3.94
CA MET A 1 -17.82 16.87 4.66
C MET A 1 -16.30 16.79 4.56
N PRO A 2 -15.59 17.91 4.37
CA PRO A 2 -14.13 17.90 4.46
C PRO A 2 -13.69 17.46 5.87
N LEU A 3 -12.65 16.63 5.94
CA LEU A 3 -12.05 16.24 7.22
C LEU A 3 -11.46 17.49 7.90
N PRO A 4 -11.63 17.66 9.22
CA PRO A 4 -11.06 18.78 9.94
C PRO A 4 -9.52 18.75 9.85
N THR A 5 -8.92 19.93 9.77
CA THR A 5 -7.45 20.06 9.74
C THR A 5 -6.86 19.77 11.12
N SER A 6 -5.58 19.39 11.18
CA SER A 6 -4.90 19.09 12.46
C SER A 6 -4.88 20.25 13.46
N ARG A 7 -5.14 21.49 13.02
CA ARG A 7 -5.26 22.68 13.87
C ARG A 7 -6.66 22.87 14.46
N GLN A 8 -7.65 22.12 13.98
CA GLN A 8 -9.06 22.22 14.38
C GLN A 8 -9.47 21.11 15.35
N ILE A 9 -8.67 20.04 15.48
CA ILE A 9 -8.96 18.88 16.33
C ILE A 9 -8.09 18.99 17.59
N ASP A 10 -8.73 19.05 18.75
CA ASP A 10 -8.03 18.92 20.04
C ASP A 10 -7.92 17.44 20.47
N TRP A 11 -7.18 17.16 21.55
CA TRP A 11 -7.01 15.79 22.04
C TRP A 11 -8.32 15.13 22.46
N SER A 12 -9.29 15.89 22.97
CA SER A 12 -10.60 15.37 23.38
C SER A 12 -11.41 14.94 22.15
N GLU A 13 -11.39 15.74 21.08
CA GLU A 13 -12.04 15.41 19.82
C GLU A 13 -11.34 14.25 19.12
N TRP A 14 -10.00 14.24 19.10
CA TRP A 14 -9.21 13.14 18.54
C TRP A 14 -9.49 11.81 19.25
N SER A 15 -9.38 11.81 20.58
CA SER A 15 -9.57 10.60 21.40
C SER A 15 -10.98 10.03 21.29
N LYS A 16 -11.98 10.89 21.10
CA LYS A 16 -13.39 10.49 21.00
C LYS A 16 -13.77 9.97 19.62
N ASN A 17 -13.26 10.60 18.54
CA ASN A 17 -13.79 10.39 17.20
C ASN A 17 -12.82 9.71 16.22
N TYR A 18 -11.51 9.70 16.52
CA TYR A 18 -10.48 9.29 15.55
C TYR A 18 -9.48 8.26 16.10
N LYS A 19 -9.41 8.09 17.43
CA LYS A 19 -8.53 7.11 18.07
C LYS A 19 -8.99 5.69 17.76
N ILE A 20 -8.05 4.87 17.27
CA ILE A 20 -8.26 3.44 17.08
C ILE A 20 -7.65 2.73 18.30
N ASP A 21 -8.50 2.21 19.18
CA ASP A 21 -8.11 1.43 20.36
C ASP A 21 -8.19 -0.09 20.12
N THR A 22 -8.64 -0.50 18.94
CA THR A 22 -8.73 -1.90 18.52
C THR A 22 -7.33 -2.51 18.40
N PRO A 23 -7.06 -3.65 19.05
CA PRO A 23 -5.81 -4.39 18.86
C PRO A 23 -5.54 -4.72 17.39
N THR A 24 -4.27 -4.71 16.96
CA THR A 24 -3.88 -4.91 15.55
C THR A 24 -4.50 -6.15 14.88
N PHE A 25 -4.63 -7.26 15.61
CA PHE A 25 -5.22 -8.50 15.07
C PHE A 25 -6.75 -8.53 15.06
N GLN A 26 -7.40 -7.49 15.58
CA GLN A 26 -8.85 -7.33 15.59
C GLN A 26 -9.31 -6.19 14.67
N LEU A 27 -8.37 -5.47 14.05
CA LEU A 27 -8.68 -4.41 13.08
C LEU A 27 -9.53 -4.95 11.93
N THR A 28 -10.60 -4.21 11.61
CA THR A 28 -11.50 -4.50 10.50
C THR A 28 -11.24 -3.54 9.32
N PRO A 29 -11.84 -3.81 8.14
CA PRO A 29 -11.79 -2.88 7.01
C PRO A 29 -12.37 -1.48 7.31
N ILE A 30 -13.19 -1.35 8.37
CA ILE A 30 -13.73 -0.04 8.81
C ILE A 30 -12.59 0.83 9.36
N GLU A 31 -11.69 0.24 10.15
CA GLU A 31 -10.56 0.98 10.74
C GLU A 31 -9.34 1.04 9.81
N LYS A 32 -9.04 -0.04 9.09
CA LYS A 32 -7.93 -0.15 8.13
C LYS A 32 -8.38 -0.97 6.92
N PRO A 33 -8.65 -0.35 5.75
CA PRO A 33 -9.35 -0.98 4.62
C PRO A 33 -8.77 -2.29 4.06
N ASP A 34 -7.50 -2.56 4.29
CA ASP A 34 -6.77 -3.75 3.86
C ASP A 34 -6.52 -4.77 5.00
N MET A 35 -7.13 -4.59 6.18
CA MET A 35 -7.07 -5.54 7.29
C MET A 35 -8.35 -6.35 7.41
N SER A 36 -8.24 -7.56 7.94
CA SER A 36 -9.38 -8.40 8.30
C SER A 36 -9.14 -8.99 9.68
N PRO A 37 -10.15 -9.08 10.57
CA PRO A 37 -10.00 -9.78 11.85
C PRO A 37 -9.95 -11.30 11.68
N PHE A 38 -10.00 -11.81 10.44
CA PHE A 38 -10.07 -13.23 10.14
C PHE A 38 -8.86 -13.72 9.35
N LEU A 39 -8.43 -14.95 9.64
CA LEU A 39 -7.57 -15.74 8.74
C LEU A 39 -8.43 -16.80 8.07
N ILE A 40 -8.43 -16.83 6.74
CA ILE A 40 -9.37 -17.64 5.98
C ILE A 40 -8.62 -18.74 5.24
N HIS A 41 -9.00 -19.98 5.52
CA HIS A 41 -8.56 -21.12 4.73
C HIS A 41 -9.52 -21.32 3.56
N MET A 42 -9.07 -20.99 2.36
CA MET A 42 -9.81 -21.21 1.12
C MET A 42 -9.83 -22.69 0.78
N THR A 43 -10.99 -23.22 0.42
CA THR A 43 -11.18 -24.65 0.15
C THR A 43 -12.20 -24.87 -0.97
N GLY A 44 -12.40 -26.13 -1.37
CA GLY A 44 -13.40 -26.52 -2.35
C GLY A 44 -14.66 -27.10 -1.72
N GLU A 45 -15.72 -27.20 -2.51
CA GLU A 45 -17.04 -27.72 -2.13
C GLU A 45 -16.98 -29.09 -1.42
N ASN A 46 -16.29 -30.05 -2.04
CA ASN A 46 -16.15 -31.40 -1.49
C ASN A 46 -15.22 -31.47 -0.28
N ALA A 47 -14.33 -30.49 -0.13
CA ALA A 47 -13.31 -30.47 0.90
C ALA A 47 -13.83 -29.85 2.21
N ILE A 48 -14.69 -28.82 2.16
CA ILE A 48 -15.15 -28.12 3.38
C ILE A 48 -15.84 -29.07 4.36
N LYS A 49 -16.76 -29.92 3.89
CA LYS A 49 -17.47 -30.88 4.73
C LYS A 49 -16.51 -31.90 5.36
N SER A 50 -15.52 -32.35 4.59
CA SER A 50 -14.48 -33.28 5.06
C SER A 50 -13.61 -32.64 6.15
N VAL A 51 -13.19 -31.39 5.94
CA VAL A 51 -12.41 -30.59 6.89
C VAL A 51 -13.19 -30.40 8.20
N LEU A 52 -14.45 -29.98 8.13
CA LEU A 52 -15.30 -29.76 9.30
C LEU A 52 -15.56 -31.06 10.09
N GLN A 53 -15.60 -32.20 9.40
CA GLN A 53 -15.75 -33.53 10.02
C GLN A 53 -14.42 -34.15 10.47
N GLY A 54 -13.29 -33.45 10.32
CA GLY A 54 -11.98 -33.97 10.72
C GLY A 54 -11.43 -35.10 9.82
N LYS A 55 -12.01 -35.32 8.63
CA LYS A 55 -11.58 -36.38 7.71
C LYS A 55 -10.20 -36.07 7.13
N GLY A 56 -9.37 -37.10 7.01
CA GLY A 56 -7.99 -36.99 6.53
C GLY A 56 -6.94 -36.81 7.64
N SER A 57 -7.36 -36.68 8.89
CA SER A 57 -6.47 -36.80 10.05
C SER A 57 -5.98 -38.24 10.22
N THR A 58 -4.72 -38.41 10.64
CA THR A 58 -4.16 -39.72 11.03
C THR A 58 -4.61 -40.16 12.42
N THR A 59 -5.14 -39.23 13.22
CA THR A 59 -5.70 -39.47 14.54
C THR A 59 -7.21 -39.25 14.54
N GLU A 60 -7.93 -39.96 15.40
CA GLU A 60 -9.36 -39.75 15.62
C GLU A 60 -9.59 -38.31 16.11
N ILE A 61 -10.52 -37.61 15.47
CA ILE A 61 -10.91 -36.24 15.80
C ILE A 61 -12.27 -36.30 16.50
N SER A 62 -12.33 -35.75 17.71
CA SER A 62 -13.56 -35.68 18.51
C SER A 62 -14.63 -34.83 17.83
N GLU A 63 -15.89 -35.10 18.17
CA GLU A 63 -17.02 -34.26 17.77
C GLU A 63 -16.81 -32.79 18.21
N GLY A 64 -17.21 -31.84 17.35
CA GLY A 64 -17.00 -30.40 17.56
C GLY A 64 -15.61 -29.89 17.16
N PHE A 65 -14.78 -30.73 16.54
CA PHE A 65 -13.48 -30.37 15.99
C PHE A 65 -13.40 -30.70 14.49
N GLY A 66 -12.60 -29.91 13.77
CA GLY A 66 -12.23 -30.15 12.38
C GLY A 66 -10.73 -30.31 12.21
N TYR A 67 -10.32 -30.61 10.98
CA TYR A 67 -8.92 -30.83 10.62
C TYR A 67 -8.57 -30.21 9.27
N LEU A 68 -7.50 -29.41 9.25
CA LEU A 68 -6.86 -28.90 8.04
C LEU A 68 -5.55 -29.64 7.80
N GLN A 69 -5.46 -30.32 6.67
CA GLN A 69 -4.24 -31.01 6.27
C GLN A 69 -3.15 -30.02 5.85
N ALA A 70 -1.93 -30.23 6.33
CA ALA A 70 -0.77 -29.49 5.86
C ALA A 70 -0.31 -30.01 4.49
N ASN A 71 -0.10 -29.09 3.55
CA ASN A 71 0.29 -29.38 2.18
C ASN A 71 1.52 -28.56 1.77
N ILE A 72 2.20 -29.00 0.71
CA ILE A 72 3.25 -28.20 0.08
C ILE A 72 2.54 -27.14 -0.78
N PRO A 73 2.78 -25.83 -0.58
CA PRO A 73 2.14 -24.76 -1.35
C PRO A 73 2.37 -24.88 -2.86
N GLU A 74 1.36 -24.47 -3.64
CA GLU A 74 1.34 -24.59 -5.11
C GLU A 74 2.45 -23.80 -5.82
N TYR A 75 3.00 -22.74 -5.20
CA TYR A 75 4.11 -21.96 -5.77
C TYR A 75 5.45 -22.74 -5.81
N ASN A 76 5.46 -24.05 -5.64
CA ASN A 76 6.66 -24.86 -5.81
C ASN A 76 7.08 -25.03 -7.30
N SER A 77 7.05 -23.96 -8.10
CA SER A 77 7.36 -23.91 -9.53
C SER A 77 8.84 -24.18 -9.87
N GLY A 78 9.59 -24.77 -8.95
CA GLY A 78 10.93 -25.33 -9.15
C GLY A 78 11.21 -26.59 -8.32
N GLY A 79 10.20 -27.17 -7.64
CA GLY A 79 10.32 -28.44 -6.90
C GLY A 79 11.19 -28.42 -5.63
N THR A 80 11.74 -27.27 -5.24
CA THR A 80 12.71 -27.17 -4.12
C THR A 80 12.08 -26.80 -2.79
N PHE A 81 10.84 -26.32 -2.75
CA PHE A 81 10.13 -26.10 -1.50
C PHE A 81 9.43 -27.40 -1.05
N ASP A 82 9.74 -27.90 0.15
CA ASP A 82 9.25 -29.19 0.63
C ASP A 82 8.52 -29.12 1.99
N ALA A 83 8.41 -27.92 2.58
CA ALA A 83 7.72 -27.77 3.86
C ALA A 83 6.20 -27.92 3.68
N LYS A 84 5.61 -28.80 4.50
CA LYS A 84 4.16 -28.93 4.63
C LYS A 84 3.64 -27.90 5.62
N VAL A 85 2.67 -27.10 5.19
CA VAL A 85 2.05 -26.03 5.98
C VAL A 85 0.55 -26.00 5.77
N VAL A 86 -0.19 -25.45 6.73
CA VAL A 86 -1.58 -25.03 6.51
C VAL A 86 -1.57 -23.55 6.15
N CYS A 87 -2.04 -23.22 4.95
CA CYS A 87 -2.10 -21.84 4.45
C CYS A 87 -3.45 -21.19 4.78
N PHE A 88 -3.38 -19.89 5.10
CA PHE A 88 -4.52 -19.01 5.27
C PHE A 88 -4.25 -17.71 4.49
N SER A 89 -5.33 -17.06 4.08
CA SER A 89 -5.31 -15.75 3.46
C SER A 89 -5.94 -14.74 4.42
N GLU A 90 -5.23 -13.65 4.69
CA GLU A 90 -5.82 -12.47 5.31
C GLU A 90 -6.24 -11.50 4.19
N SER A 91 -7.55 -11.33 4.06
CA SER A 91 -8.15 -10.38 3.14
C SER A 91 -9.49 -9.91 3.72
N PRO A 92 -9.91 -8.65 3.49
CA PRO A 92 -11.27 -8.21 3.78
C PRO A 92 -12.31 -9.17 3.19
N THR A 93 -13.41 -9.41 3.90
CA THR A 93 -14.41 -10.42 3.46
C THR A 93 -15.05 -10.09 2.11
N PHE A 94 -15.30 -8.80 1.83
CA PHE A 94 -15.83 -8.34 0.54
C PHE A 94 -14.87 -8.60 -0.64
N ALA A 95 -13.58 -8.82 -0.34
CA ALA A 95 -12.52 -8.97 -1.33
C ALA A 95 -12.18 -10.43 -1.65
N LEU A 96 -12.75 -11.39 -0.92
CA LEU A 96 -12.38 -12.80 -1.05
C LEU A 96 -12.63 -13.36 -2.45
N ASP A 97 -13.62 -12.81 -3.15
CA ASP A 97 -13.96 -13.27 -4.49
C ASP A 97 -12.88 -12.99 -5.54
N PHE A 98 -12.03 -12.00 -5.29
CA PHE A 98 -10.84 -11.77 -6.11
C PHE A 98 -10.03 -13.06 -6.34
N PHE A 99 -9.98 -13.96 -5.34
CA PHE A 99 -9.19 -15.18 -5.43
C PHE A 99 -9.65 -16.16 -6.50
N ARG A 100 -10.95 -16.18 -6.83
CA ARG A 100 -11.47 -16.99 -7.95
C ARG A 100 -11.03 -16.39 -9.29
N TYR A 101 -11.12 -15.06 -9.43
CA TYR A 101 -10.74 -14.34 -10.65
C TYR A 101 -9.22 -14.32 -10.92
N ARG A 102 -8.40 -14.58 -9.91
CA ARG A 102 -6.93 -14.55 -10.01
C ARG A 102 -6.35 -15.59 -10.98
N ASN A 103 -6.95 -16.78 -11.05
CA ASN A 103 -6.44 -17.89 -11.86
C ASN A 103 -7.60 -18.73 -12.39
N PHE A 104 -7.57 -19.04 -13.69
CA PHE A 104 -8.56 -19.90 -14.34
C PHE A 104 -8.72 -21.27 -13.67
N GLU A 105 -7.64 -21.89 -13.18
CA GLU A 105 -7.74 -23.17 -12.46
C GLU A 105 -8.44 -23.01 -11.11
N ARG A 106 -8.24 -21.90 -10.40
CA ARG A 106 -8.95 -21.59 -9.14
C ARG A 106 -10.43 -21.31 -9.40
N TRP A 107 -10.73 -20.60 -10.47
CA TRP A 107 -12.09 -20.41 -10.97
C TRP A 107 -12.77 -21.76 -11.24
N LYS A 108 -12.10 -22.63 -12.01
CA LYS A 108 -12.60 -23.96 -12.38
C LYS A 108 -12.77 -24.89 -11.17
N ALA A 109 -11.90 -24.77 -10.17
CA ALA A 109 -11.98 -25.54 -8.92
C ALA A 109 -13.11 -25.08 -7.98
N ASN A 110 -13.89 -24.07 -8.37
CA ASN A 110 -14.97 -23.50 -7.57
C ASN A 110 -14.53 -23.20 -6.13
N GLN A 111 -13.43 -22.44 -5.98
CA GLN A 111 -12.92 -21.99 -4.68
C GLN A 111 -13.84 -20.92 -4.04
N SER A 112 -15.15 -21.18 -4.04
CA SER A 112 -16.21 -20.42 -3.39
C SER A 112 -16.45 -20.85 -1.94
N PHE A 113 -15.55 -21.66 -1.38
CA PHE A 113 -15.64 -22.14 -0.01
C PHE A 113 -14.47 -21.64 0.82
N GLY A 114 -14.74 -21.25 2.05
CA GLY A 114 -13.72 -20.78 2.97
C GLY A 114 -14.14 -20.92 4.41
N ILE A 115 -13.16 -21.21 5.28
CA ILE A 115 -13.36 -21.26 6.73
C ILE A 115 -12.50 -20.15 7.34
N GLY A 116 -13.14 -19.14 7.91
CA GLY A 116 -12.47 -18.03 8.55
C GLY A 116 -12.48 -18.13 10.06
N PHE A 117 -11.29 -18.05 10.63
CA PHE A 117 -11.02 -18.13 12.06
C PHE A 117 -10.73 -16.74 12.61
N ASP A 118 -10.99 -16.55 13.90
CA ASP A 118 -10.50 -15.36 14.60
C ASP A 118 -8.96 -15.28 14.51
N LYS A 119 -8.45 -14.20 13.91
CA LYS A 119 -7.00 -14.04 13.67
C LYS A 119 -6.21 -14.05 14.98
N SER A 120 -6.75 -13.52 16.07
CA SER A 120 -6.07 -13.52 17.36
C SER A 120 -5.93 -14.93 17.94
N VAL A 121 -6.94 -15.79 17.76
CA VAL A 121 -6.90 -17.21 18.13
C VAL A 121 -5.86 -17.95 17.29
N MET A 122 -5.85 -17.71 15.98
CA MET A 122 -4.87 -18.34 15.08
C MET A 122 -3.42 -17.94 15.39
N VAL A 123 -3.19 -16.67 15.75
CA VAL A 123 -1.89 -16.21 16.23
C VAL A 123 -1.49 -16.94 17.52
N ALA A 124 -2.41 -17.09 18.47
CA ALA A 124 -2.14 -17.76 19.75
C ALA A 124 -1.69 -19.22 19.56
N ILE A 125 -2.26 -19.94 18.59
CA ILE A 125 -1.89 -21.33 18.30
C ILE A 125 -0.64 -21.48 17.40
N GLY A 126 -0.10 -20.39 16.88
CA GLY A 126 1.17 -20.38 16.15
C GLY A 126 1.10 -20.07 14.66
N ALA A 127 -0.05 -19.66 14.12
CA ALA A 127 -0.11 -19.15 12.75
C ALA A 127 0.66 -17.82 12.65
N ARG A 128 1.44 -17.64 11.58
CA ARG A 128 2.29 -16.45 11.37
C ARG A 128 2.16 -15.95 9.93
N PRO A 129 2.33 -14.63 9.69
CA PRO A 129 2.40 -14.13 8.33
C PRO A 129 3.66 -14.67 7.67
N VAL A 130 3.62 -14.86 6.35
CA VAL A 130 4.81 -15.24 5.58
C VAL A 130 5.80 -14.08 5.50
N ILE A 131 7.06 -14.42 5.27
CA ILE A 131 8.15 -13.48 5.00
C ILE A 131 8.38 -13.49 3.49
N TYR A 132 8.03 -12.38 2.85
CA TYR A 132 8.26 -12.19 1.41
C TYR A 132 9.73 -11.87 1.16
N VAL A 133 10.38 -12.67 0.32
CA VAL A 133 11.79 -12.55 -0.02
C VAL A 133 12.01 -12.64 -1.53
N GLN A 134 13.09 -12.05 -2.01
CA GLN A 134 13.49 -12.14 -3.42
C GLN A 134 13.80 -13.58 -3.81
N ASP A 135 13.59 -13.91 -5.08
CA ASP A 135 13.74 -15.28 -5.60
C ASP A 135 15.14 -15.87 -5.39
N ASP A 136 16.19 -15.06 -5.45
CA ASP A 136 17.58 -15.47 -5.25
C ASP A 136 17.88 -15.83 -3.78
N VAL A 137 17.41 -15.00 -2.84
CA VAL A 137 17.48 -15.27 -1.40
C VAL A 137 16.72 -16.55 -1.08
N LEU A 138 15.51 -16.73 -1.63
CA LEU A 138 14.71 -17.93 -1.43
C LEU A 138 15.45 -19.20 -1.87
N LYS A 139 16.05 -19.18 -3.07
CA LYS A 139 16.86 -20.30 -3.60
C LYS A 139 18.05 -20.62 -2.71
N ASN A 140 18.75 -19.60 -2.20
CA ASN A 140 19.88 -19.79 -1.29
C ASN A 140 19.43 -20.43 0.03
N VAL A 141 18.30 -19.99 0.61
CA VAL A 141 17.77 -20.60 1.83
C VAL A 141 17.33 -22.04 1.58
N HIS A 142 16.67 -22.32 0.46
CA HIS A 142 16.28 -23.69 0.09
C HIS A 142 17.51 -24.61 0.05
N TYR A 143 18.55 -24.18 -0.68
CA TYR A 143 19.82 -24.91 -0.76
C TYR A 143 20.41 -25.19 0.63
N LEU A 144 20.51 -24.17 1.47
CA LEU A 144 21.06 -24.31 2.82
C LEU A 144 20.23 -25.28 3.67
N VAL A 145 18.90 -25.17 3.65
CA VAL A 145 18.00 -26.03 4.43
C VAL A 145 18.10 -27.48 3.97
N HIS A 146 18.19 -27.76 2.68
CA HIS A 146 18.41 -29.12 2.17
C HIS A 146 19.75 -29.68 2.63
N ARG A 147 20.84 -28.90 2.50
CA ARG A 147 22.17 -29.31 2.97
C ARG A 147 22.21 -29.56 4.48
N ILE A 148 21.43 -28.80 5.27
CA ILE A 148 21.28 -29.02 6.72
C ILE A 148 20.51 -30.32 6.99
N LYS A 149 19.40 -30.57 6.28
CA LYS A 149 18.58 -31.79 6.44
C LYS A 149 19.34 -33.06 6.07
N ASP A 150 20.25 -32.96 5.10
CA ASP A 150 21.12 -34.05 4.67
C ASP A 150 22.32 -34.27 5.62
N ASP A 151 22.38 -33.59 6.78
CA ASP A 151 23.49 -33.58 7.76
C ASP A 151 24.86 -33.21 7.16
N ASP A 152 24.81 -32.42 6.09
CA ASP A 152 25.88 -32.28 5.11
C ASP A 152 26.52 -30.88 5.16
N LEU A 153 26.13 -30.05 6.14
CA LEU A 153 26.60 -28.67 6.28
C LEU A 153 26.77 -28.25 7.74
N VAL A 154 28.01 -27.91 8.08
CA VAL A 154 28.36 -27.19 9.31
C VAL A 154 28.64 -25.73 8.93
N ILE A 155 27.78 -24.82 9.38
CA ILE A 155 27.85 -23.39 9.06
C ILE A 155 28.92 -22.70 9.90
N SER A 156 29.09 -23.13 11.15
CA SER A 156 30.09 -22.59 12.07
C SER A 156 30.81 -23.72 12.81
N PRO A 157 32.13 -23.62 13.01
CA PRO A 157 32.87 -24.56 13.86
C PRO A 157 32.41 -24.49 15.33
N GLU A 158 31.80 -23.38 15.75
CA GLU A 158 31.22 -23.22 17.08
C GLU A 158 29.83 -23.86 17.14
N ILE A 159 29.70 -24.93 17.93
CA ILE A 159 28.48 -25.76 18.05
C ILE A 159 27.24 -24.92 18.41
N ASP A 160 27.38 -23.99 19.37
CA ASP A 160 26.27 -23.16 19.83
C ASP A 160 25.79 -22.19 18.75
N VAL A 161 26.72 -21.63 17.97
CA VAL A 161 26.39 -20.74 16.85
C VAL A 161 25.75 -21.54 15.73
N ASN A 162 26.32 -22.69 15.37
CA ASN A 162 25.78 -23.56 14.34
C ASN A 162 24.34 -23.98 14.66
N SER A 163 24.09 -24.43 15.89
CA SER A 163 22.77 -24.87 16.36
C SER A 163 21.74 -23.73 16.30
N LYS A 164 22.11 -22.51 16.70
CA LYS A 164 21.23 -21.34 16.63
C LYS A 164 20.87 -20.97 15.19
N VAL A 165 21.85 -20.98 14.28
CA VAL A 165 21.63 -20.65 12.87
C VAL A 165 20.76 -21.71 12.20
N VAL A 166 21.08 -22.99 12.39
CA VAL A 166 20.29 -24.13 11.89
C VAL A 166 18.85 -24.05 12.38
N ASN A 167 18.64 -23.88 13.68
CA ASN A 167 17.30 -23.78 14.25
C ASN A 167 16.52 -22.59 13.68
N THR A 168 17.19 -21.45 13.49
CA THR A 168 16.58 -20.26 12.89
C THR A 168 16.15 -20.53 11.45
N LEU A 169 17.04 -21.09 10.62
CA LEU A 169 16.75 -21.41 9.21
C LEU A 169 15.59 -22.40 9.08
N VAL A 170 15.60 -23.48 9.87
CA VAL A 170 14.53 -24.49 9.87
C VAL A 170 13.20 -23.89 10.34
N THR A 171 13.23 -22.96 11.29
CA THR A 171 12.01 -22.31 11.80
C THR A 171 11.41 -21.34 10.78
N ILE A 172 12.23 -20.54 10.09
CA ILE A 172 11.73 -19.53 9.13
C ILE A 172 11.39 -20.13 7.78
N TYR A 173 12.04 -21.24 7.38
CA TYR A 173 11.91 -21.84 6.06
C TYR A 173 10.45 -22.07 5.64
N PRO A 174 9.58 -22.68 6.47
CA PRO A 174 8.17 -22.86 6.12
C PRO A 174 7.39 -21.54 5.96
N LEU A 175 7.90 -20.43 6.50
CA LEU A 175 7.29 -19.11 6.41
C LEU A 175 7.80 -18.29 5.22
N LEU A 176 8.78 -18.75 4.46
CA LEU A 176 9.28 -18.00 3.32
C LEU A 176 8.32 -18.08 2.13
N TYR A 177 8.12 -16.94 1.48
CA TYR A 177 7.35 -16.80 0.26
C TYR A 177 8.11 -15.91 -0.73
N PRO A 178 8.09 -16.21 -2.04
CA PRO A 178 8.62 -15.29 -3.05
C PRO A 178 7.92 -13.92 -3.00
N LEU A 179 8.59 -12.87 -3.42
CA LEU A 179 7.95 -11.57 -3.63
C LEU A 179 7.10 -11.54 -4.93
N LEU A 180 7.33 -12.48 -5.86
CA LEU A 180 6.64 -12.58 -7.16
C LEU A 180 6.89 -11.37 -8.07
N GLU A 181 7.98 -10.66 -7.84
CA GLU A 181 8.42 -9.48 -8.57
C GLU A 181 8.69 -9.75 -10.06
N ASN A 182 9.08 -11.00 -10.36
CA ASN A 182 9.38 -11.47 -11.72
C ASN A 182 8.19 -12.17 -12.39
N HIS A 183 7.07 -12.35 -11.67
CA HIS A 183 5.89 -13.01 -12.23
C HIS A 183 5.24 -12.11 -13.30
N PRO A 184 4.66 -12.64 -14.40
CA PRO A 184 4.02 -11.82 -15.45
C PRO A 184 2.91 -10.90 -14.93
N SER A 185 2.26 -11.28 -13.83
CA SER A 185 1.25 -10.46 -13.18
C SER A 185 1.80 -9.56 -12.07
N GLN A 186 3.11 -9.58 -11.81
CA GLN A 186 3.90 -8.85 -10.79
C GLN A 186 3.23 -8.63 -9.42
N GLY A 187 3.81 -9.18 -8.35
CA GLY A 187 3.73 -8.61 -7.00
C GLY A 187 2.34 -8.23 -6.47
N PHE A 188 1.31 -9.05 -6.69
CA PHE A 188 0.00 -8.84 -6.06
C PHE A 188 0.09 -9.19 -4.57
N MET A 189 0.57 -8.24 -3.77
CA MET A 189 0.75 -8.31 -2.32
C MET A 189 -0.51 -7.97 -1.51
N TRP A 190 -1.68 -7.85 -2.16
CA TRP A 190 -2.91 -7.54 -1.45
C TRP A 190 -3.42 -8.71 -0.61
N GLU A 191 -3.06 -9.94 -1.02
CA GLU A 191 -3.20 -11.14 -0.19
C GLU A 191 -2.01 -11.24 0.75
N ARG A 192 -2.27 -11.16 2.06
CA ARG A 192 -1.25 -11.53 3.05
C ARG A 192 -1.42 -13.01 3.35
N GLU A 193 -0.44 -13.80 2.94
CA GLU A 193 -0.43 -15.22 3.24
C GLU A 193 0.02 -15.42 4.69
N TRP A 194 -0.65 -16.34 5.37
CA TRP A 194 -0.35 -16.79 6.71
C TRP A 194 -0.19 -18.30 6.69
N ARG A 195 0.72 -18.81 7.54
CA ARG A 195 1.03 -20.24 7.61
C ARG A 195 1.04 -20.72 9.05
N TYR A 196 0.49 -21.92 9.24
CA TYR A 196 0.73 -22.75 10.41
C TYR A 196 1.67 -23.88 10.01
N THR A 197 2.80 -24.00 10.71
CA THR A 197 3.98 -24.75 10.24
C THR A 197 4.05 -26.19 10.72
N ASN A 198 2.99 -26.70 11.34
CA ASN A 198 2.94 -28.10 11.77
C ASN A 198 2.72 -29.02 10.54
N PRO A 199 3.66 -29.92 10.21
CA PRO A 199 3.52 -30.81 9.06
C PRO A 199 2.42 -31.86 9.25
N GLY A 200 1.96 -32.08 10.49
CA GLY A 200 0.84 -32.95 10.84
C GLY A 200 -0.54 -32.31 10.64
N GLY A 201 -0.61 -31.07 10.14
CA GLY A 201 -1.88 -30.35 9.96
C GLY A 201 -2.33 -29.61 11.21
N LEU A 202 -3.51 -29.01 11.13
CA LEU A 202 -4.14 -28.23 12.19
C LEU A 202 -5.47 -28.87 12.60
N VAL A 203 -5.57 -29.27 13.87
CA VAL A 203 -6.86 -29.58 14.50
C VAL A 203 -7.40 -28.28 15.10
N PHE A 204 -8.66 -27.96 14.83
CA PHE A 204 -9.30 -26.73 15.28
C PHE A 204 -10.68 -27.01 15.88
N SER A 205 -11.11 -26.21 16.86
CA SER A 205 -12.47 -26.31 17.37
C SER A 205 -13.44 -25.59 16.44
N HIS A 206 -14.65 -26.12 16.27
CA HIS A 206 -15.72 -25.40 15.58
C HIS A 206 -16.04 -24.06 16.27
N LYS A 207 -15.72 -23.92 17.56
CA LYS A 207 -15.81 -22.67 18.34
C LYS A 207 -14.88 -21.57 17.88
N ASP A 208 -13.81 -21.89 17.16
CA ASP A 208 -12.84 -20.92 16.69
C ASP A 208 -13.23 -20.32 15.34
N ILE A 209 -14.23 -20.91 14.68
CA ILE A 209 -14.79 -20.42 13.42
C ILE A 209 -15.61 -19.17 13.70
N ARG A 210 -15.40 -18.14 12.89
CA ARG A 210 -16.17 -16.88 12.94
C ARG A 210 -16.94 -16.63 11.66
N ILE A 211 -16.38 -17.06 10.53
CA ILE A 211 -17.04 -16.90 9.24
C ILE A 211 -16.93 -18.18 8.42
N ILE A 212 -17.96 -18.45 7.64
CA ILE A 212 -17.92 -19.45 6.58
C ILE A 212 -18.35 -18.79 5.29
N CYS A 213 -17.50 -18.91 4.28
CA CYS A 213 -17.82 -18.48 2.93
C CYS A 213 -18.35 -19.69 2.17
N CYS A 214 -19.58 -19.63 1.68
CA CYS A 214 -20.17 -20.70 0.86
C CYS A 214 -21.32 -20.16 0.01
N PRO A 215 -21.63 -20.82 -1.12
CA PRO A 215 -22.89 -20.61 -1.83
C PRO A 215 -24.12 -20.83 -0.92
N PRO A 216 -25.23 -20.10 -1.12
CA PRO A 216 -26.43 -20.21 -0.27
C PRO A 216 -27.05 -21.61 -0.22
N ASP A 217 -26.97 -22.35 -1.32
CA ASP A 217 -27.49 -23.71 -1.46
C ASP A 217 -26.70 -24.75 -0.65
N GLU A 218 -25.44 -24.47 -0.32
CA GLU A 218 -24.58 -25.36 0.47
C GLU A 218 -24.59 -25.08 1.97
N GLU A 219 -25.14 -23.93 2.38
CA GLU A 219 -25.13 -23.46 3.76
C GLU A 219 -25.81 -24.46 4.72
N GLN A 220 -26.97 -25.00 4.35
CA GLN A 220 -27.72 -25.90 5.23
C GLN A 220 -26.92 -27.15 5.59
N GLY A 221 -26.25 -27.77 4.61
CA GLY A 221 -25.43 -28.95 4.85
C GLY A 221 -24.23 -28.67 5.75
N ILE A 222 -23.70 -27.44 5.72
CA ILE A 222 -22.62 -27.01 6.63
C ILE A 222 -23.19 -26.75 8.03
N ARG A 223 -24.36 -26.13 8.14
CA ARG A 223 -25.05 -25.90 9.42
C ARG A 223 -25.33 -27.21 10.15
N ASP A 224 -25.77 -28.22 9.41
CA ASP A 224 -26.05 -29.55 9.98
C ASP A 224 -24.80 -30.20 10.60
N ILE A 225 -23.61 -29.97 10.02
CA ILE A 225 -22.34 -30.49 10.55
C ILE A 225 -21.90 -29.74 11.82
N LEU A 226 -22.08 -28.42 11.85
CA LEU A 226 -21.61 -27.55 12.93
C LEU A 226 -22.59 -27.49 14.11
N GLY A 227 -23.86 -27.83 13.89
CA GLY A 227 -24.90 -27.85 14.92
C GLY A 227 -25.04 -26.51 15.64
N ASN A 228 -24.97 -26.56 16.98
CA ASN A 228 -25.16 -25.37 17.82
C ASN A 228 -24.06 -24.30 17.65
N GLU A 229 -22.89 -24.67 17.15
CA GLU A 229 -21.78 -23.74 16.95
C GLU A 229 -22.04 -22.75 15.81
N THR A 230 -23.04 -23.01 14.96
CA THR A 230 -23.45 -22.08 13.88
C THR A 230 -23.95 -20.73 14.37
N ASN A 231 -24.42 -20.63 15.61
CA ASN A 231 -25.02 -19.40 16.16
C ASN A 231 -24.01 -18.24 16.27
N GLN A 232 -22.71 -18.54 16.29
CA GLN A 232 -21.63 -17.54 16.36
C GLN A 232 -20.88 -17.36 15.04
N ILE A 233 -21.32 -18.06 13.98
CA ILE A 233 -20.67 -18.06 12.67
C ILE A 233 -21.48 -17.20 11.71
N ALA A 234 -20.84 -16.19 11.12
CA ALA A 234 -21.42 -15.44 10.03
C ALA A 234 -21.22 -16.20 8.71
N PHE A 235 -22.33 -16.50 8.03
CA PHE A 235 -22.28 -17.07 6.68
C PHE A 235 -22.20 -15.94 5.67
N VAL A 236 -21.16 -15.99 4.84
CA VAL A 236 -20.81 -14.94 3.89
C VAL A 236 -21.03 -15.50 2.49
N HIS A 237 -22.04 -14.95 1.81
CA HIS A 237 -22.42 -15.35 0.45
C HIS A 237 -21.85 -14.40 -0.61
N THR A 238 -20.91 -13.55 -0.22
CA THR A 238 -20.65 -12.27 -0.86
C THR A 238 -19.70 -12.35 -2.05
N TRP A 239 -19.75 -13.45 -2.78
CA TRP A 239 -19.13 -13.64 -4.10
C TRP A 239 -19.77 -12.76 -5.20
N GLN A 240 -20.42 -11.67 -4.80
CA GLN A 240 -20.97 -10.60 -5.63
C GLN A 240 -20.55 -9.23 -5.11
N GLU A 241 -20.18 -9.09 -3.82
CA GLU A 241 -19.74 -7.81 -3.25
C GLU A 241 -18.46 -7.30 -3.90
N TYR A 242 -17.55 -8.20 -4.28
CA TYR A 242 -16.36 -7.81 -5.04
C TYR A 242 -16.73 -7.20 -6.40
N ASP A 243 -17.67 -7.81 -7.10
CA ASP A 243 -18.15 -7.31 -8.39
C ASP A 243 -18.85 -5.95 -8.21
N ASP A 244 -19.68 -5.81 -7.17
CA ASP A 244 -20.35 -4.55 -6.83
C ASP A 244 -19.35 -3.42 -6.52
N VAL A 245 -18.32 -3.72 -5.71
CA VAL A 245 -17.27 -2.76 -5.35
C VAL A 245 -16.43 -2.40 -6.57
N THR A 246 -16.02 -3.38 -7.38
CA THR A 246 -15.22 -3.12 -8.57
C THR A 246 -16.02 -2.35 -9.63
N ASP A 247 -17.30 -2.65 -9.81
CA ASP A 247 -18.17 -1.90 -10.71
C ASP A 247 -18.45 -0.49 -10.20
N TYR A 248 -18.62 -0.31 -8.88
CA TYR A 248 -18.67 1.03 -8.28
C TYR A 248 -17.38 1.82 -8.55
N LEU A 249 -16.22 1.21 -8.32
CA LEU A 249 -14.93 1.86 -8.54
C LEU A 249 -14.69 2.20 -10.01
N ARG A 250 -15.07 1.31 -10.96
CA ARG A 250 -15.02 1.59 -12.40
C ARG A 250 -15.90 2.78 -12.78
N ARG A 251 -17.12 2.87 -12.23
CA ARG A 251 -18.00 4.03 -12.44
C ARG A 251 -17.38 5.31 -11.88
N GLN A 252 -16.78 5.24 -10.70
CA GLN A 252 -16.10 6.37 -10.07
C GLN A 252 -14.85 6.81 -10.84
N GLU A 253 -14.08 5.89 -11.42
CA GLU A 253 -12.91 6.21 -12.24
C GLU A 253 -13.28 7.10 -13.43
N TYR A 254 -14.41 6.80 -14.09
CA TYR A 254 -14.95 7.64 -15.15
C TYR A 254 -15.33 9.04 -14.64
N GLU A 255 -16.08 9.14 -13.54
CA GLU A 255 -16.46 10.43 -12.95
C GLU A 255 -15.25 11.25 -12.46
N TRP A 256 -14.24 10.58 -11.91
CA TRP A 256 -12.99 11.20 -11.47
C TRP A 256 -12.16 11.65 -12.65
N GLY A 257 -12.13 10.89 -13.74
CA GLY A 257 -11.51 11.28 -15.01
C GLY A 257 -12.10 12.56 -15.57
N GLU A 258 -13.44 12.67 -15.63
CA GLU A 258 -14.11 13.89 -16.09
C GLU A 258 -13.89 15.09 -15.15
N LYS A 259 -13.96 14.87 -13.83
CA LYS A 259 -13.71 15.93 -12.84
C LYS A 259 -12.26 16.41 -12.89
N ARG A 260 -11.31 15.50 -13.11
CA ARG A 260 -9.88 15.82 -13.24
C ARG A 260 -9.60 16.59 -14.53
N ALA A 261 -10.20 16.20 -15.66
CA ALA A 261 -10.09 16.93 -16.91
C ALA A 261 -10.61 18.37 -16.77
N LYS A 262 -11.80 18.56 -16.18
CA LYS A 262 -12.37 19.89 -15.91
C LYS A 262 -11.53 20.71 -14.93
N TYR A 263 -10.96 20.07 -13.92
CA TYR A 263 -10.05 20.74 -12.97
C TYR A 263 -8.74 21.17 -13.64
N GLU A 264 -8.16 20.34 -14.50
CA GLU A 264 -6.93 20.66 -15.24
C GLU A 264 -7.16 21.80 -16.26
N GLU A 265 -8.30 21.83 -16.95
CA GLU A 265 -8.73 22.95 -17.80
C GLU A 265 -8.86 24.26 -16.99
N SER A 266 -9.57 24.23 -15.85
CA SER A 266 -9.72 25.42 -14.99
C SER A 266 -8.39 25.95 -14.44
N LYS A 267 -7.42 25.06 -14.20
CA LYS A 267 -6.09 25.40 -13.71
C LYS A 267 -5.20 25.98 -14.81
N GLN A 268 -5.39 25.55 -16.06
CA GLN A 268 -4.73 26.16 -17.22
C GLN A 268 -5.27 27.57 -17.50
N GLU A 269 -6.58 27.79 -17.39
CA GLU A 269 -7.19 29.12 -17.52
C GLU A 269 -6.69 30.09 -16.43
N SER A 270 -6.66 29.65 -15.16
CA SER A 270 -6.13 30.46 -14.05
C SER A 270 -4.65 30.85 -14.26
N ARG A 271 -3.81 29.94 -14.76
CA ARG A 271 -2.40 30.23 -15.09
C ARG A 271 -2.26 31.21 -16.25
N ALA A 272 -3.12 31.12 -17.25
CA ALA A 272 -3.12 32.05 -18.38
C ALA A 272 -3.47 33.48 -17.93
N ASP A 273 -4.42 33.63 -17.02
CA ASP A 273 -4.81 34.95 -16.50
C ASP A 273 -3.77 35.54 -15.56
N GLU A 274 -3.13 34.74 -14.71
CA GLU A 274 -1.96 35.20 -13.91
C GLU A 274 -0.81 35.69 -14.81
N THR A 275 -0.55 34.98 -15.92
CA THR A 275 0.49 35.35 -16.89
C THR A 275 0.14 36.66 -17.60
N LYS A 276 -1.12 36.87 -18.00
CA LYS A 276 -1.59 38.14 -18.59
C LYS A 276 -1.45 39.29 -17.62
N GLN A 277 -1.82 39.10 -16.35
CA GLN A 277 -1.70 40.11 -15.30
C GLN A 277 -0.23 40.50 -15.09
N HIS A 278 0.66 39.51 -15.07
CA HIS A 278 2.10 39.74 -14.93
C HIS A 278 2.67 40.53 -16.13
N LEU A 279 2.30 40.16 -17.36
CA LEU A 279 2.70 40.87 -18.58
C LEU A 279 2.19 42.31 -18.59
N ALA A 280 0.94 42.55 -18.19
CA ALA A 280 0.37 43.91 -18.10
C ALA A 280 1.16 44.79 -17.12
N ASN A 281 1.53 44.24 -15.96
CA ASN A 281 2.36 44.95 -14.97
C ASN A 281 3.77 45.25 -15.51
N LEU A 282 4.39 44.30 -16.21
CA LEU A 282 5.70 44.50 -16.86
C LEU A 282 5.64 45.60 -17.91
N ILE A 283 4.61 45.61 -18.77
CA ILE A 283 4.41 46.66 -19.78
C ILE A 283 4.32 48.02 -19.08
N GLN A 284 3.51 48.14 -18.02
CA GLN A 284 3.37 49.40 -17.28
C GLN A 284 4.71 49.86 -16.68
N GLN A 285 5.48 48.96 -16.08
CA GLN A 285 6.80 49.28 -15.53
C GLN A 285 7.77 49.76 -16.61
N TYR A 286 7.82 49.10 -17.76
CA TYR A 286 8.66 49.52 -18.87
C TYR A 286 8.23 50.87 -19.46
N THR A 287 6.92 51.15 -19.54
CA THR A 287 6.43 52.46 -19.97
C THR A 287 6.85 53.56 -19.00
N LEU A 288 6.76 53.33 -17.68
CA LEU A 288 7.23 54.30 -16.68
C LEU A 288 8.74 54.53 -16.77
N ALA A 289 9.53 53.47 -16.94
CA ALA A 289 10.97 53.58 -17.10
C ALA A 289 11.35 54.34 -18.38
N TYR A 290 10.66 54.06 -19.49
CA TYR A 290 10.84 54.77 -20.76
C TYR A 290 10.57 56.26 -20.63
N ASN A 291 9.44 56.65 -20.04
CA ASN A 291 9.11 58.06 -19.80
C ASN A 291 10.13 58.74 -18.86
N SER A 292 10.67 58.01 -17.89
CA SER A 292 11.72 58.51 -17.00
C SER A 292 13.02 58.76 -17.75
N LEU A 293 13.42 57.84 -18.64
CA LEU A 293 14.59 57.99 -19.50
C LEU A 293 14.45 59.18 -20.45
N ASP A 294 13.26 59.39 -21.02
CA ASP A 294 12.98 60.55 -21.87
C ASP A 294 13.12 61.87 -21.09
N SER A 295 12.59 61.89 -19.86
CA SER A 295 12.75 63.02 -18.94
C SER A 295 14.21 63.29 -18.58
N PHE A 296 15.01 62.24 -18.34
CA PHE A 296 16.46 62.38 -18.14
C PHE A 296 17.17 62.89 -19.40
N GLY A 297 16.75 62.46 -20.59
CA GLY A 297 17.24 62.98 -21.86
C GLY A 297 17.02 64.49 -21.99
N MET A 298 15.82 64.97 -21.67
CA MET A 298 15.52 66.40 -21.62
C MET A 298 16.40 67.13 -20.60
N PHE A 299 16.56 66.58 -19.39
CA PHE A 299 17.40 67.16 -18.35
C PHE A 299 18.88 67.27 -18.75
N ILE A 300 19.44 66.22 -19.37
CA ILE A 300 20.81 66.24 -19.91
C ILE A 300 20.95 67.33 -20.97
N SER A 301 19.96 67.49 -21.85
CA SER A 301 19.95 68.55 -22.87
C SER A 301 20.01 69.94 -22.21
N THR A 302 19.23 70.18 -21.16
CA THR A 302 19.27 71.44 -20.39
C THR A 302 20.64 71.67 -19.74
N ILE A 303 21.22 70.66 -19.09
CA ILE A 303 22.56 70.78 -18.49
C ILE A 303 23.61 71.12 -19.55
N SER A 304 23.56 70.47 -20.72
CA SER A 304 24.49 70.76 -21.82
C SER A 304 24.42 72.23 -22.24
N GLN A 305 23.21 72.78 -22.36
CA GLN A 305 23.03 74.21 -22.69
C GLN A 305 23.60 75.14 -21.61
N GLU A 306 23.44 74.80 -20.33
CA GLU A 306 24.02 75.60 -19.23
C GLU A 306 25.56 75.50 -19.21
N MET A 307 26.14 74.33 -19.52
CA MET A 307 27.58 74.17 -19.64
C MET A 307 28.17 75.05 -20.75
N ASP A 308 27.49 75.16 -21.89
CA ASP A 308 27.92 76.03 -23.00
C ASP A 308 27.92 77.51 -22.59
N LYS A 309 26.92 77.95 -21.80
CA LYS A 309 26.88 79.31 -21.25
C LYS A 309 28.06 79.58 -20.32
N VAL A 310 28.37 78.66 -19.41
CA VAL A 310 29.50 78.79 -18.48
C VAL A 310 30.83 78.85 -19.23
N ALA A 311 31.00 78.02 -20.28
CA ALA A 311 32.21 78.04 -21.11
C ALA A 311 32.40 79.40 -21.81
N MET A 312 31.33 79.96 -22.37
CA MET A 312 31.34 81.29 -22.99
C MET A 312 31.72 82.38 -21.97
N GLN A 313 31.16 82.31 -20.76
CA GLN A 313 31.43 83.28 -19.71
C GLN A 313 32.88 83.19 -19.18
N LYS A 314 33.44 81.98 -19.12
CA LYS A 314 34.86 81.75 -18.82
C LYS A 314 35.78 82.35 -19.89
N GLU A 315 35.41 82.26 -21.17
CA GLU A 315 36.18 82.88 -22.25
C GLU A 315 36.16 84.41 -22.15
N ILE A 316 35.01 85.01 -21.84
CA ILE A 316 34.88 86.46 -21.60
C ILE A 316 35.78 86.88 -20.44
N LEU A 317 35.66 86.23 -19.28
CA LEU A 317 36.49 86.54 -18.11
C LEU A 317 37.98 86.34 -18.39
N SER A 318 38.36 85.32 -19.17
CA SER A 318 39.76 85.12 -19.55
C SER A 318 40.29 86.26 -20.44
N LYS A 319 39.47 86.83 -21.32
CA LYS A 319 39.84 88.00 -22.12
C LYS A 319 40.00 89.23 -21.23
N GLU A 320 39.06 89.49 -20.33
CA GLU A 320 39.14 90.60 -19.37
C GLU A 320 40.38 90.49 -18.45
N ILE A 321 40.69 89.30 -17.94
CA ILE A 321 41.90 89.07 -17.12
C ILE A 321 43.16 89.38 -17.94
N ASN A 322 43.23 88.97 -19.21
CA ASN A 322 44.38 89.24 -20.07
C ASN A 322 44.53 90.75 -20.37
N GLU A 323 43.42 91.45 -20.61
CA GLU A 323 43.42 92.91 -20.79
C GLU A 323 43.91 93.64 -19.54
N LEU A 324 43.38 93.30 -18.36
CA LEU A 324 43.81 93.87 -17.08
C LEU A 324 45.28 93.55 -16.77
N THR A 325 45.74 92.34 -17.09
CA THR A 325 47.14 91.94 -16.92
C THR A 325 48.06 92.76 -17.83
N THR A 326 47.62 93.06 -19.05
CA THR A 326 48.37 93.91 -19.99
C THR A 326 48.44 95.37 -19.52
N GLN A 327 47.38 95.90 -18.88
CA GLN A 327 47.38 97.25 -18.30
C GLN A 327 48.26 97.38 -17.05
N LEU A 328 48.57 96.27 -16.37
CA LEU A 328 49.40 96.25 -15.17
C LEU A 328 50.91 96.25 -15.47
N GLN A 329 51.30 95.85 -16.68
CA GLN A 329 52.68 95.88 -17.19
C GLN A 329 53.00 97.25 -17.79
#